data_AF-A0A8H3DSI3-F1
#
_entry.id   AF-A0A8H3DSI3-F1
#
_cell.length_a   1.000
_cell.length_b   1.000
_cell.length_c   1.000
_cell.angle_alpha   90.00
_cell.angle_beta   90.00
_cell.angle_gamma   90.00
#
_symmetry.space_group_name_H-M   'P 1'
#
loop_
_entity.id
_entity.type
_entity.pdbx_description
1 polymer ?
#
loop_
_entity_poly.entity_id
_entity_poly.type
_entity_poly.pdbx_seq_one_letter_code
_entity_poly.pdbx_strand_id
1 'polypeptide(L)'
;MSYNHLKSNPSGSKLYTRWFGTFRHDLYAVVLERFSVSYISSYRKYIAQGPAKQRLREEPATWEYHCDCFGRDVLASTDSREPGLIKPCPAFWQAPATGIGSKAAVIIQEGTRWDYRSGTLNFARGEQKSLALAGANPFKAAYNSDSYAYFAIDAYKEKA
;
A
#
# COMPACT_ATOMS: atom_id res chain seq x y z
N MET A 1 -8.59 -5.17 7.39
CA MET A 1 -8.65 -6.64 7.20
C MET A 1 -7.27 -7.26 6.99
N SER A 2 -6.44 -6.72 6.10
CA SER A 2 -5.07 -7.20 5.80
C SER A 2 -4.17 -7.39 7.03
N TYR A 3 -4.08 -6.38 7.92
CA TYR A 3 -3.30 -6.50 9.16
C TYR A 3 -3.76 -7.66 10.05
N ASN A 4 -5.08 -7.79 10.23
CA ASN A 4 -5.64 -8.88 11.04
C ASN A 4 -5.37 -10.24 10.40
N HIS A 5 -5.48 -10.35 9.07
CA HIS A 5 -5.15 -11.57 8.34
C HIS A 5 -3.70 -11.99 8.58
N LEU A 6 -2.75 -11.06 8.47
CA LEU A 6 -1.34 -11.32 8.76
C LEU A 6 -1.17 -11.80 10.20
N LYS A 7 -1.70 -11.04 11.18
CA LYS A 7 -1.61 -11.40 12.61
C LYS A 7 -2.16 -12.79 12.93
N SER A 8 -3.23 -13.22 12.27
CA SER A 8 -3.81 -14.56 12.43
C SER A 8 -3.01 -15.66 11.70
N ASN A 9 -2.11 -15.31 10.79
CA ASN A 9 -1.32 -16.23 9.96
C ASN A 9 0.19 -15.91 10.06
N PRO A 10 0.80 -16.02 11.25
CA PRO A 10 2.19 -15.59 11.48
C PRO A 10 3.23 -16.44 10.73
N SER A 11 2.87 -17.63 10.27
CA SER A 11 3.71 -18.51 9.45
C SER A 11 3.40 -18.44 7.95
N GLY A 12 2.69 -17.38 7.53
CA GLY A 12 2.24 -17.19 6.16
C GLY A 12 0.87 -17.80 5.88
N SER A 13 0.34 -17.54 4.68
CA SER A 13 -0.93 -18.05 4.19
C SER A 13 -0.92 -18.17 2.66
N LYS A 14 -1.91 -18.85 2.08
CA LYS A 14 -2.11 -18.86 0.62
C LYS A 14 -2.25 -17.44 0.06
N LEU A 15 -3.00 -16.59 0.77
CA LEU A 15 -3.16 -15.19 0.37
C LEU A 15 -1.85 -14.39 0.45
N TYR A 16 -1.05 -14.60 1.50
CA TYR A 16 0.27 -13.95 1.60
C TYR A 16 1.17 -14.39 0.44
N THR A 17 1.26 -15.70 0.21
CA THR A 17 2.16 -16.26 -0.81
C THR A 17 1.74 -15.88 -2.23
N ARG A 18 0.45 -15.68 -2.47
CA ARG A 18 -0.08 -15.16 -3.75
C ARG A 18 0.52 -13.81 -4.13
N TRP A 19 0.66 -12.88 -3.17
CA TRP A 19 1.03 -11.49 -3.47
C TRP A 19 2.46 -11.11 -3.08
N PHE A 20 3.08 -11.87 -2.17
CA PHE A 20 4.43 -11.60 -1.66
C PHE A 20 5.40 -12.76 -1.88
N GLY A 21 4.94 -13.88 -2.46
CA GLY A 21 5.79 -15.02 -2.79
C GLY A 21 6.07 -15.93 -1.60
N THR A 22 7.06 -16.82 -1.75
CA THR A 22 7.45 -17.80 -0.73
C THR A 22 7.62 -17.14 0.64
N PHE A 23 6.96 -17.71 1.66
CA PHE A 23 7.00 -17.16 3.00
C PHE A 23 8.43 -17.11 3.53
N ARG A 24 8.81 -15.94 4.04
CA ARG A 24 10.05 -15.72 4.78
C ARG A 24 9.74 -14.78 5.94
N HIS A 25 10.26 -15.11 7.12
CA HIS A 25 9.93 -14.38 8.34
C HIS A 25 10.36 -12.89 8.29
N ASP A 26 11.50 -12.60 7.67
CA ASP A 26 12.02 -11.24 7.47
C ASP A 26 11.09 -10.40 6.56
N LEU A 27 10.68 -10.95 5.42
CA LEU A 27 9.78 -10.26 4.49
C LEU A 27 8.36 -10.12 5.06
N TYR A 28 7.89 -11.13 5.78
CA TYR A 28 6.61 -11.06 6.47
C TYR A 28 6.60 -9.94 7.52
N ALA A 29 7.69 -9.76 8.27
CA ALA A 29 7.81 -8.66 9.22
C ALA A 29 7.71 -7.29 8.52
N VAL A 30 8.36 -7.12 7.36
CA VAL A 30 8.25 -5.89 6.55
C VAL A 30 6.81 -5.64 6.10
N VAL A 31 6.12 -6.66 5.61
CA VAL A 31 4.73 -6.54 5.13
C VAL A 31 3.78 -6.22 6.29
N LEU A 32 3.93 -6.92 7.41
CA LEU A 32 3.15 -6.67 8.63
C LEU A 32 3.40 -5.25 9.15
N GLU A 33 4.67 -4.84 9.22
CA GLU A 33 5.06 -3.50 9.64
C GLU A 33 4.35 -2.47 8.78
N ARG A 34 4.41 -2.57 7.45
CA ARG A 34 3.79 -1.61 6.52
C ARG A 34 2.29 -1.45 6.74
N PHE A 35 1.56 -2.54 6.97
CA PHE A 35 0.13 -2.48 7.27
C PHE A 35 -0.17 -1.96 8.69
N SER A 36 0.80 -2.03 9.59
CA SER A 36 0.67 -1.63 11.00
C SER A 36 1.11 -0.19 11.27
N VAL A 37 2.16 0.27 10.61
CA VAL A 37 2.85 1.56 10.78
C VAL A 37 3.61 1.88 9.50
N SER A 38 3.29 2.99 8.83
CA SER A 38 4.25 3.68 7.98
C SER A 38 5.00 4.66 8.89
N TYR A 39 6.20 4.28 9.31
CA TYR A 39 7.05 5.20 10.04
C TYR A 39 7.53 6.27 9.07
N ILE A 40 7.12 7.51 9.30
CA ILE A 40 7.73 8.63 8.61
C ILE A 40 9.08 8.90 9.26
N SER A 41 10.16 8.63 8.54
CA SER A 41 11.47 9.16 8.88
C SER A 41 11.51 10.67 8.63
N SER A 42 11.49 11.43 9.72
CA SER A 42 12.18 12.71 9.95
C SER A 42 12.05 13.89 8.96
N TYR A 43 11.15 13.90 7.97
CA TYR A 43 10.90 15.13 7.20
C TYR A 43 10.06 16.12 8.05
N ARG A 44 10.78 16.88 8.89
CA ARG A 44 10.29 17.83 9.91
C ARG A 44 9.39 18.96 9.42
N LYS A 45 9.15 19.11 8.12
CA LYS A 45 8.48 20.29 7.58
C LYS A 45 6.98 20.39 7.96
N TYR A 46 6.33 19.27 8.32
CA TYR A 46 4.88 19.22 8.57
C TYR A 46 4.45 18.78 9.98
N ILE A 47 5.39 18.57 10.91
CA ILE A 47 5.07 18.04 12.25
C ILE A 47 5.62 18.95 13.34
N ALA A 48 4.78 19.89 13.78
CA ALA A 48 4.94 20.57 15.06
C ALA A 48 4.70 19.62 16.26
N GLN A 49 4.28 18.36 16.03
CA GLN A 49 3.75 17.44 17.05
C GLN A 49 4.50 16.10 17.17
N GLY A 50 5.73 15.98 16.64
CA GLY A 50 6.49 14.72 16.64
C GLY A 50 6.13 13.78 15.48
N PRO A 51 6.76 12.60 15.34
CA PRO A 51 6.54 11.72 14.19
C PRO A 51 5.09 11.21 14.18
N ALA A 52 4.29 11.67 13.21
CA ALA A 52 2.98 11.12 12.94
C ALA A 52 3.14 9.66 12.49
N LYS A 53 2.61 8.71 13.28
CA LYS A 53 2.55 7.30 12.85
C LYS A 53 1.39 7.19 11.88
N GLN A 54 1.66 7.16 10.57
CA GLN A 54 0.58 6.94 9.60
C GLN A 54 0.31 5.46 9.49
N ARG A 55 -0.83 5.02 10.00
CA ARG A 55 -1.26 3.61 9.90
C ARG A 55 -2.19 3.49 8.72
N LEU A 56 -1.80 2.73 7.69
CA LEU A 56 -2.65 2.43 6.52
C LEU A 56 -4.06 1.94 6.89
N ARG A 57 -4.20 1.30 8.07
CA ARG A 57 -5.46 0.74 8.55
C ARG A 57 -6.35 1.69 9.35
N GLU A 58 -5.83 2.82 9.82
CA GLU A 58 -6.55 3.73 10.75
C GLU A 58 -6.61 5.17 10.19
N GLU A 59 -5.55 5.62 9.53
CA GLU A 59 -5.33 7.02 9.16
C GLU A 59 -5.75 7.44 7.74
N PRO A 60 -6.22 6.59 6.78
CA PRO A 60 -6.63 7.11 5.47
C PRO A 60 -7.67 8.24 5.52
N ALA A 61 -8.50 8.29 6.57
CA ALA A 61 -9.48 9.36 6.79
C ALA A 61 -8.87 10.67 7.34
N THR A 62 -7.65 10.63 7.88
CA THR A 62 -6.94 11.80 8.44
C THR A 62 -5.95 12.42 7.44
N TRP A 63 -5.75 11.77 6.29
CA TRP A 63 -4.89 12.26 5.22
C TRP A 63 -5.49 13.45 4.48
N GLU A 64 -4.61 14.26 3.91
CA GLU A 64 -4.95 15.32 2.98
C GLU A 64 -5.18 14.74 1.57
N TYR A 65 -6.20 15.25 0.90
CA TYR A 65 -6.53 14.90 -0.48
C TYR A 65 -6.59 16.17 -1.33
N HIS A 66 -5.56 16.41 -2.13
CA HIS A 66 -5.52 17.56 -3.03
C HIS A 66 -6.04 17.15 -4.41
N CYS A 67 -7.13 17.79 -4.84
CA CYS A 67 -7.84 17.42 -6.07
C CYS A 67 -7.37 18.23 -7.29
N ASP A 68 -6.10 18.67 -7.28
CA ASP A 68 -5.47 19.52 -8.29
C ASP A 68 -4.61 18.74 -9.31
N CYS A 69 -4.71 17.40 -9.33
CA CYS A 69 -4.06 16.59 -10.35
C CYS A 69 -4.83 16.64 -11.68
N PHE A 70 -4.11 16.83 -12.79
CA PHE A 70 -4.69 16.96 -14.14
C PHE A 70 -4.47 15.75 -15.06
N GLY A 71 -3.80 14.69 -14.59
CA GLY A 71 -3.50 13.50 -15.40
C GLY A 71 -4.74 12.66 -15.70
N ARG A 72 -5.29 12.76 -16.92
CA ARG A 72 -6.59 12.14 -17.29
C ARG A 72 -6.68 10.64 -17.04
N ASP A 73 -5.61 9.90 -17.33
CA ASP A 73 -5.57 8.43 -17.22
C ASP A 73 -4.87 7.94 -15.93
N VAL A 74 -4.63 8.84 -14.99
CA VAL A 74 -3.99 8.54 -13.70
C VAL A 74 -5.07 8.43 -12.63
N LEU A 75 -4.96 7.44 -11.76
CA LEU A 75 -5.84 7.31 -10.60
C LEU A 75 -5.43 8.27 -9.49
N ALA A 76 -4.20 8.21 -9.02
CA ALA A 76 -3.70 9.18 -8.05
C ALA A 76 -2.18 9.31 -8.17
N SER A 77 -1.63 10.30 -7.47
CA SER A 77 -0.20 10.44 -7.28
C SER A 77 0.12 10.90 -5.87
N THR A 78 1.36 10.69 -5.44
CA THR A 78 1.91 11.20 -4.19
C THR A 78 3.40 11.52 -4.35
N ASP A 79 3.93 12.44 -3.55
CA ASP A 79 5.37 12.53 -3.30
C ASP A 79 5.72 11.64 -2.09
N SER A 80 6.73 10.79 -2.22
CA SER A 80 7.26 9.96 -1.12
C SER A 80 7.76 10.77 0.09
N ARG A 81 7.97 12.08 -0.07
CA ARG A 81 8.42 13.03 0.96
C ARG A 81 7.26 13.81 1.60
N GLU A 82 6.04 13.66 1.09
CA GLU A 82 4.80 14.29 1.59
C GLU A 82 3.85 13.22 2.13
N PRO A 83 4.21 12.54 3.22
CA PRO A 83 3.40 11.47 3.77
C PRO A 83 2.04 11.99 4.26
N GLY A 84 0.97 11.27 3.96
CA GLY A 84 -0.40 11.66 4.32
C GLY A 84 -1.02 12.64 3.33
N LEU A 85 -0.38 12.88 2.19
CA LEU A 85 -0.97 13.63 1.09
C LEU A 85 -1.17 12.71 -0.11
N ILE A 86 -2.41 12.56 -0.55
CA ILE A 86 -2.75 11.90 -1.82
C ILE A 86 -3.28 12.97 -2.77
N LYS A 87 -2.92 12.87 -4.05
CA LYS A 87 -3.45 13.70 -5.12
C LYS A 87 -4.30 12.87 -6.07
N PRO A 88 -5.61 12.69 -5.81
CA PRO A 88 -6.51 12.04 -6.75
C PRO A 88 -6.56 12.78 -8.08
N CYS A 89 -6.53 12.02 -9.17
CA CYS A 89 -6.55 12.51 -10.55
C CYS A 89 -7.90 12.15 -11.22
N PRO A 90 -8.23 12.66 -12.42
CA PRO A 90 -9.53 12.45 -13.05
C PRO A 90 -10.04 11.00 -13.10
N ALA A 91 -9.18 10.01 -13.40
CA ALA A 91 -9.61 8.61 -13.45
C ALA A 91 -10.03 8.06 -12.08
N PHE A 92 -9.54 8.65 -10.97
CA PHE A 92 -9.95 8.27 -9.61
C PHE A 92 -11.46 8.30 -9.44
N TRP A 93 -12.09 9.36 -9.95
CA TRP A 93 -13.50 9.63 -9.67
C TRP A 93 -14.41 8.62 -10.37
N GLN A 94 -13.97 8.11 -11.52
CA GLN A 94 -14.64 7.09 -12.31
C GLN A 94 -14.39 5.67 -11.78
N ALA A 95 -13.35 5.47 -10.96
CA ALA A 95 -13.04 4.17 -10.39
C ALA A 95 -14.11 3.70 -9.38
N PRO A 96 -14.34 2.38 -9.27
CA PRO A 96 -15.22 1.81 -8.25
C PRO A 96 -14.67 2.11 -6.84
N ALA A 97 -15.51 1.96 -5.81
CA ALA A 97 -15.08 2.16 -4.43
C ALA A 97 -14.08 1.08 -3.99
N THR A 98 -14.40 -0.19 -4.24
CA THR A 98 -13.62 -1.38 -3.85
C THR A 98 -13.32 -2.26 -5.07
N GLY A 99 -12.47 -3.28 -4.88
CA GLY A 99 -12.04 -4.18 -5.94
C GLY A 99 -10.70 -3.76 -6.57
N ILE A 100 -10.33 -4.46 -7.64
CA ILE A 100 -9.11 -4.18 -8.40
C ILE A 100 -9.29 -2.88 -9.18
N GLY A 101 -8.28 -1.99 -9.13
CA GLY A 101 -8.34 -0.69 -9.81
C GLY A 101 -9.29 0.32 -9.15
N SER A 102 -9.65 0.10 -7.88
CA SER A 102 -10.61 0.94 -7.16
C SER A 102 -9.95 2.13 -6.45
N LYS A 103 -10.81 3.05 -5.98
CA LYS A 103 -10.43 4.16 -5.08
C LYS A 103 -9.69 3.66 -3.83
N ALA A 104 -10.22 2.63 -3.17
CA ALA A 104 -9.55 2.02 -2.01
C ALA A 104 -8.20 1.39 -2.37
N ALA A 105 -8.11 0.70 -3.52
CA ALA A 105 -6.87 0.05 -3.95
C ALA A 105 -5.75 1.08 -4.19
N VAL A 106 -6.05 2.18 -4.87
CA VAL A 106 -5.04 3.22 -5.13
C VAL A 106 -4.64 3.98 -3.86
N ILE A 107 -5.57 4.24 -2.92
CA ILE A 107 -5.23 4.85 -1.62
C ILE A 107 -4.24 3.97 -0.85
N ILE A 108 -4.45 2.65 -0.84
CA ILE A 108 -3.54 1.70 -0.20
C ILE A 108 -2.19 1.68 -0.92
N GLN A 109 -2.21 1.66 -2.26
CA GLN A 109 -1.00 1.70 -3.07
C GLN A 109 -0.14 2.93 -2.74
N GLU A 110 -0.72 4.13 -2.82
CA GLU A 110 0.01 5.38 -2.56
C GLU A 110 0.48 5.48 -1.11
N GLY A 111 -0.38 5.11 -0.15
CA GLY A 111 -0.05 5.15 1.28
C GLY A 111 1.13 4.26 1.67
N THR A 112 1.44 3.21 0.89
CA THR A 112 2.59 2.33 1.16
C THR A 112 3.93 2.90 0.67
N ARG A 113 3.90 3.95 -0.17
CA ARG A 113 5.09 4.57 -0.79
C ARG A 113 5.74 5.65 0.07
N TRP A 114 5.10 6.03 1.18
CA TRP A 114 5.51 7.11 2.07
C TRP A 114 6.61 6.74 3.04
N ASP A 115 7.80 6.57 2.49
CA ASP A 115 9.09 6.67 3.15
C ASP A 115 10.11 6.67 2.01
N TYR A 116 10.84 7.77 1.81
CA TYR A 116 11.79 7.84 0.70
C TYR A 116 12.92 6.80 0.77
N ARG A 117 13.22 6.24 1.96
CA ARG A 117 14.27 5.22 2.16
C ARG A 117 13.72 3.80 2.11
N SER A 118 12.54 3.58 2.67
CA SER A 118 12.00 2.23 2.87
C SER A 118 10.65 2.00 2.20
N GLY A 119 10.02 3.01 1.61
CA GLY A 119 8.73 2.98 0.93
C GLY A 119 8.64 1.91 -0.15
N THR A 120 7.42 1.47 -0.45
CA THR A 120 7.23 0.60 -1.61
C THR A 120 7.57 1.34 -2.91
N LEU A 121 8.01 0.57 -3.90
CA LEU A 121 8.30 1.00 -5.24
C LEU A 121 7.31 0.37 -6.23
N ASN A 122 7.41 0.74 -7.50
CA ASN A 122 6.61 0.15 -8.57
C ASN A 122 7.43 -0.87 -9.36
N PHE A 123 7.86 -1.95 -8.70
CA PHE A 123 8.64 -3.02 -9.35
C PHE A 123 7.83 -3.76 -10.41
N ALA A 124 6.54 -3.93 -10.19
CA ALA A 124 5.58 -4.45 -11.14
C ALA A 124 4.29 -3.64 -11.05
N ARG A 125 3.65 -3.40 -12.21
CA ARG A 125 2.37 -2.71 -12.32
C ARG A 125 1.33 -3.61 -12.98
N GLY A 126 0.18 -3.76 -12.34
CA GLY A 126 -0.91 -4.63 -12.77
C GLY A 126 -0.85 -6.04 -12.15
N GLU A 127 -2.03 -6.65 -12.03
CA GLU A 127 -2.25 -7.88 -11.27
C GLU A 127 -1.34 -9.02 -11.72
N GLN A 128 -1.34 -9.32 -13.02
CA GLN A 128 -0.55 -10.42 -13.59
C GLN A 128 0.95 -10.23 -13.35
N LYS A 129 1.46 -8.99 -13.46
CA LYS A 129 2.88 -8.70 -13.25
C LYS A 129 3.25 -8.77 -11.77
N SER A 130 2.35 -8.38 -10.87
CA SER A 130 2.54 -8.53 -9.43
C SER A 130 2.54 -10.00 -8.99
N LEU A 131 1.67 -10.84 -9.56
CA LEU A 131 1.70 -12.29 -9.36
C LEU A 131 3.02 -12.91 -9.86
N ALA A 132 3.45 -12.53 -11.06
CA ALA A 132 4.73 -12.99 -11.61
C ALA A 132 5.92 -12.54 -10.74
N LEU A 133 5.88 -11.29 -10.24
CA LEU A 133 6.90 -10.76 -9.34
C LEU A 133 6.95 -11.53 -8.01
N ALA A 134 5.80 -11.89 -7.44
CA ALA A 134 5.72 -12.69 -6.23
C ALA A 134 6.38 -14.06 -6.41
N GLY A 135 6.14 -14.73 -7.55
CA GLY A 135 6.77 -16.01 -7.86
C GLY A 135 8.28 -15.91 -8.15
N ALA A 136 8.72 -14.84 -8.81
CA ALA A 136 10.10 -14.69 -9.25
C ALA A 136 11.04 -14.06 -8.20
N ASN A 137 10.53 -13.10 -7.42
CA ASN A 137 11.34 -12.32 -6.48
C ASN A 137 10.50 -11.85 -5.27
N PRO A 138 10.35 -12.70 -4.24
CA PRO A 138 9.61 -12.36 -3.02
C PRO A 138 10.10 -11.08 -2.33
N PHE A 139 11.41 -10.80 -2.39
CA PHE A 139 11.97 -9.56 -1.83
C PHE A 139 11.38 -8.33 -2.54
N LYS A 140 11.43 -8.28 -3.87
CA LYS A 140 10.81 -7.16 -4.62
C LYS A 140 9.30 -7.11 -4.43
N ALA A 141 8.62 -8.25 -4.33
CA ALA A 141 7.18 -8.28 -4.08
C ALA A 141 6.80 -7.66 -2.72
N ALA A 142 7.58 -7.92 -1.66
CA ALA A 142 7.41 -7.29 -0.34
C ALA A 142 7.63 -5.77 -0.34
N TYR A 143 8.28 -5.21 -1.37
CA TYR A 143 8.47 -3.78 -1.57
C TYR A 143 7.73 -3.24 -2.81
N ASN A 144 6.75 -3.97 -3.33
CA ASN A 144 5.97 -3.57 -4.50
C ASN A 144 4.60 -3.02 -4.09
N SER A 145 4.30 -1.78 -4.46
CA SER A 145 3.08 -1.06 -4.03
C SER A 145 1.78 -1.79 -4.43
N ASP A 146 1.70 -2.25 -5.68
CA ASP A 146 0.56 -3.02 -6.21
C ASP A 146 0.30 -4.30 -5.41
N SER A 147 1.35 -4.99 -4.92
CA SER A 147 1.20 -6.22 -4.13
C SER A 147 0.42 -5.97 -2.83
N TYR A 148 0.62 -4.82 -2.19
CA TYR A 148 -0.13 -4.43 -0.99
C TYR A 148 -1.59 -4.13 -1.30
N ALA A 149 -1.87 -3.43 -2.40
CA ALA A 149 -3.23 -3.14 -2.83
C ALA A 149 -4.00 -4.44 -3.11
N TYR A 150 -3.42 -5.36 -3.88
CA TYR A 150 -4.06 -6.64 -4.19
C TYR A 150 -4.25 -7.53 -2.97
N PHE A 151 -3.23 -7.64 -2.11
CA PHE A 151 -3.36 -8.37 -0.85
C PHE A 151 -4.49 -7.81 0.02
N ALA A 152 -4.62 -6.48 0.10
CA ALA A 152 -5.66 -5.86 0.91
C ALA A 152 -7.07 -6.05 0.35
N ILE A 153 -7.23 -5.95 -0.97
CA ILE A 153 -8.50 -6.20 -1.66
C ILE A 153 -8.94 -7.64 -1.48
N ASP A 154 -8.04 -8.61 -1.65
CA ASP A 154 -8.39 -10.02 -1.48
C ASP A 154 -8.61 -10.40 0.00
N ALA A 155 -7.84 -9.84 0.93
CA ALA A 155 -8.08 -10.01 2.36
C ALA A 155 -9.44 -9.43 2.82
N TYR A 156 -9.95 -8.42 2.10
CA TYR A 156 -11.30 -7.92 2.32
C TYR A 156 -12.35 -8.89 1.79
N LYS A 157 -12.16 -9.47 0.61
CA LYS A 157 -13.09 -10.47 0.01
C LYS A 157 -13.18 -11.76 0.83
N GLU A 158 -12.08 -12.25 1.42
CA GLU A 158 -12.11 -13.47 2.24
C GLU A 158 -12.93 -13.31 3.55
N LYS A 159 -13.30 -12.07 3.91
CA LYS A 159 -14.08 -11.74 5.11
C LYS A 159 -15.47 -11.17 4.84
N ALA A 160 -15.76 -10.81 3.59
CA ALA A 160 -17.04 -10.25 3.15
C ALA A 160 -17.98 -11.37 2.73
#